data_AF-A0A2A8VBS0-F1
#
_entry.id   AF-A0A2A8VBS0-F1
#
_cell.length_a   1.000
_cell.length_b   1.000
_cell.length_c   1.000
_cell.angle_alpha   90.00
_cell.angle_beta   90.00
_cell.angle_gamma   90.00
#
_symmetry.space_group_name_H-M   'P 1'
#
loop_
_entity.id
_entity.type
_entity.pdbx_description
1 polymer ?
#
loop_
_entity_poly.entity_id
_entity_poly.type
_entity_poly.pdbx_seq_one_letter_code
_entity_poly.pdbx_strand_id
1 'polypeptide(L)'
;MRNPRVLTEGALMLAIFTVLMLLSLYVPLIGTLAFFVLPLPLILFSSKYSLWNSIVVLIGSLGLSFLFGGLLALPVAFMVATTGVVIGWCVKANVDKMRLFMAASLTLVINIVLGYVVSILFLGVNIIEDSLKESKAAYYSLFETLGQEPDKKLVDSLETSIDLIHTLMPTLFVGISVVLALVFILINFPIMKRLGREVPVFKPFREWKLPKSILWYYLITLVLSMILQPEKGTYAYTALINVLYVLQTLMAVQGLSFLYFFAHLKGWSKGILVLITIISIPLLYLVRILGIIDLGFDLRQRLQRKS
;
A
#
# COMPACT_ATOMS: atom_id res chain seq x y z
N MET A 1 -27.18 -20.88 -0.88
CA MET A 1 -26.60 -21.33 0.41
C MET A 1 -27.57 -22.31 1.06
N ARG A 2 -27.16 -23.53 1.43
CA ARG A 2 -28.06 -24.56 2.03
C ARG A 2 -27.85 -24.80 3.53
N ASN A 3 -26.96 -24.05 4.19
CA ASN A 3 -26.64 -24.21 5.61
C ASN A 3 -27.03 -22.94 6.38
N PRO A 4 -27.94 -23.02 7.37
CA PRO A 4 -28.45 -21.85 8.10
C PRO A 4 -27.34 -21.09 8.85
N ARG A 5 -26.27 -21.78 9.30
CA ARG A 5 -25.11 -21.11 9.94
C ARG A 5 -24.35 -20.19 8.99
N VAL A 6 -24.28 -20.55 7.70
CA VAL A 6 -23.62 -19.71 6.68
C VAL A 6 -24.42 -18.42 6.48
N LEU A 7 -25.75 -18.52 6.49
CA LEU A 7 -26.63 -17.37 6.31
C LEU A 7 -26.57 -16.43 7.52
N THR A 8 -26.64 -16.96 8.74
CA THR A 8 -26.60 -16.15 9.96
C THR A 8 -25.24 -15.47 10.15
N GLU A 9 -24.14 -16.20 9.98
CA GLU A 9 -22.80 -15.61 10.07
C GLU A 9 -22.54 -14.63 8.91
N GLY A 10 -23.07 -14.91 7.71
CA GLY A 10 -22.97 -13.99 6.57
C GLY A 10 -23.69 -12.67 6.85
N ALA A 11 -24.93 -12.74 7.34
CA ALA A 11 -25.69 -11.56 7.73
C ALA A 11 -25.01 -10.76 8.86
N LEU A 12 -24.43 -11.45 9.85
CA LEU A 12 -23.65 -10.79 10.90
C LEU A 12 -22.44 -10.05 10.34
N MET A 13 -21.67 -10.69 9.45
CA MET A 13 -20.49 -10.05 8.84
C MET A 13 -20.87 -8.88 7.94
N LEU A 14 -22.00 -8.97 7.23
CA LEU A 14 -22.57 -7.86 6.47
C LEU A 14 -22.93 -6.68 7.39
N ALA A 15 -23.63 -6.94 8.49
CA ALA A 15 -24.00 -5.90 9.45
C ALA A 15 -22.76 -5.19 10.03
N ILE A 16 -21.75 -5.96 10.45
CA ILE A 16 -20.49 -5.40 10.96
C ILE A 16 -19.78 -4.59 9.88
N PHE A 17 -19.71 -5.10 8.64
CA PHE A 17 -19.11 -4.39 7.53
C PHE A 17 -19.82 -3.06 7.25
N THR A 18 -21.15 -3.06 7.20
CA THR A 18 -21.94 -1.84 6.98
C THR A 18 -21.69 -0.81 8.08
N VAL A 19 -21.66 -1.21 9.35
CA VAL A 19 -21.36 -0.30 10.45
C VAL A 19 -19.96 0.28 10.32
N LEU A 20 -18.94 -0.56 10.08
CA LEU A 20 -17.57 -0.09 9.88
C LEU A 20 -17.44 0.84 8.67
N MET A 21 -18.17 0.57 7.59
CA MET A 21 -18.18 1.41 6.40
C MET A 21 -18.79 2.77 6.70
N LEU A 22 -19.94 2.82 7.37
CA LEU A 22 -20.58 4.08 7.76
C LEU A 22 -19.68 4.91 8.68
N LEU A 23 -19.03 4.27 9.65
CA LEU A 23 -18.02 4.93 10.48
C LEU A 23 -16.87 5.47 9.63
N SER A 24 -16.39 4.69 8.65
CA SER A 24 -15.30 5.10 7.75
C SER A 24 -15.63 6.32 6.90
N LEU A 25 -16.89 6.48 6.50
CA LEU A 25 -17.33 7.57 5.62
C LEU A 25 -17.74 8.83 6.37
N TYR A 26 -18.40 8.70 7.53
CA TYR A 26 -19.12 9.81 8.15
C TYR A 26 -18.55 10.29 9.48
N VAL A 27 -17.63 9.55 10.10
CA VAL A 27 -17.08 9.92 11.42
C VAL A 27 -15.60 10.28 11.29
N PRO A 28 -15.21 11.56 11.40
CA PRO A 28 -13.81 11.97 11.39
C PRO A 28 -12.98 11.26 12.48
N LEU A 29 -11.69 11.03 12.22
CA LEU A 29 -10.72 10.29 13.08
C LEU A 29 -11.05 8.80 13.30
N ILE A 30 -12.24 8.49 13.80
CA ILE A 30 -12.73 7.11 13.98
C ILE A 30 -12.83 6.41 12.63
N GLY A 31 -13.24 7.15 11.59
CA GLY A 31 -13.40 6.61 10.25
C GLY A 31 -12.11 6.10 9.63
N THR A 32 -10.98 6.75 9.91
CA THR A 32 -9.66 6.27 9.48
C THR A 32 -9.30 4.92 10.11
N LEU A 33 -9.57 4.76 11.41
CA LEU A 33 -9.38 3.48 12.09
C LEU A 33 -10.35 2.42 11.58
N ALA A 34 -11.62 2.79 11.38
CA ALA A 34 -12.65 1.91 10.85
C ALA A 34 -12.29 1.41 9.45
N PHE A 35 -11.73 2.26 8.58
CA PHE A 35 -11.27 1.88 7.24
C PHE A 35 -10.25 0.74 7.26
N PHE A 36 -9.27 0.78 8.17
CA PHE A 36 -8.26 -0.26 8.25
C PHE A 36 -8.77 -1.59 8.85
N VAL A 37 -9.85 -1.53 9.62
CA VAL A 37 -10.55 -2.70 10.19
C VAL A 37 -11.69 -3.19 9.27
N LEU A 38 -12.13 -2.37 8.32
CA LEU A 38 -13.22 -2.67 7.39
C LEU A 38 -13.09 -3.99 6.62
N PRO A 39 -11.89 -4.48 6.20
CA PRO A 39 -11.82 -5.79 5.54
C PRO A 39 -12.06 -6.96 6.50
N LEU A 40 -11.96 -6.78 7.83
CA LEU A 40 -12.05 -7.83 8.84
C LEU A 40 -13.26 -8.76 8.68
N PRO A 41 -14.51 -8.27 8.49
CA PRO A 41 -15.67 -9.15 8.44
C PRO A 41 -15.61 -10.10 7.23
N LEU A 42 -15.12 -9.61 6.10
CA LEU A 42 -14.95 -10.40 4.88
C LEU A 42 -13.78 -11.38 5.03
N ILE A 43 -12.69 -10.97 5.69
CA ILE A 43 -11.57 -11.87 6.03
C ILE A 43 -12.07 -13.02 6.91
N LEU A 44 -12.81 -12.71 7.98
CA LEU A 44 -13.34 -13.71 8.92
C LEU A 44 -14.29 -14.67 8.21
N PHE A 45 -15.23 -14.15 7.41
CA PHE A 45 -16.17 -14.99 6.67
C PHE A 45 -15.48 -15.90 5.66
N SER A 46 -14.58 -15.32 4.85
CA SER A 46 -13.91 -16.06 3.78
C SER A 46 -12.85 -17.05 4.29
N SER A 47 -12.27 -16.79 5.47
CA SER A 47 -11.39 -17.75 6.15
C SER A 47 -12.10 -19.04 6.59
N LYS A 48 -13.44 -19.01 6.71
CA LYS A 48 -14.25 -20.13 7.19
C LYS A 48 -15.00 -20.82 6.05
N TYR A 49 -15.67 -20.06 5.19
CA TYR A 49 -16.61 -20.59 4.20
C TYR A 49 -16.01 -20.73 2.79
N SER A 50 -16.74 -21.35 1.86
CA SER A 50 -16.25 -21.52 0.48
C SER A 50 -16.13 -20.18 -0.24
N LEU A 51 -15.33 -20.14 -1.31
CA LEU A 51 -15.19 -18.94 -2.14
C LEU A 51 -16.54 -18.45 -2.67
N TRP A 52 -17.40 -19.37 -3.11
CA TRP A 52 -18.75 -19.04 -3.57
C TRP A 52 -19.59 -18.33 -2.50
N ASN A 53 -19.60 -18.84 -1.27
CA ASN A 53 -20.30 -18.17 -0.17
C ASN A 53 -19.70 -16.78 0.10
N SER A 54 -18.38 -16.63 -0.02
CA SER A 54 -17.69 -15.36 0.18
C SER A 54 -18.06 -14.33 -0.90
N ILE A 55 -18.21 -14.77 -2.14
CA ILE A 55 -18.68 -13.92 -3.26
C ILE A 55 -20.11 -13.43 -2.99
N VAL A 56 -21.01 -14.27 -2.47
CA VAL A 56 -22.37 -13.85 -2.11
C VAL A 56 -22.35 -12.78 -1.01
N VAL A 57 -21.51 -12.93 0.02
CA VAL A 57 -21.35 -11.91 1.07
C VAL A 57 -20.70 -10.64 0.51
N LEU A 58 -19.75 -10.75 -0.41
CA LEU A 58 -19.17 -9.60 -1.10
C LEU A 58 -20.24 -8.83 -1.87
N ILE A 59 -21.07 -9.50 -2.67
CA ILE A 59 -22.18 -8.86 -3.40
C ILE A 59 -23.16 -8.20 -2.42
N GLY A 60 -23.51 -8.88 -1.33
CA GLY A 60 -24.33 -8.31 -0.27
C GLY A 60 -23.71 -7.04 0.34
N SER A 61 -22.39 -7.06 0.56
CA SER A 61 -21.67 -5.91 1.14
C SER A 61 -21.72 -4.71 0.19
N LEU A 62 -21.54 -4.93 -1.13
CA LEU A 62 -21.69 -3.89 -2.15
C LEU A 62 -23.12 -3.35 -2.21
N GLY A 63 -24.13 -4.22 -2.13
CA GLY A 63 -25.53 -3.82 -2.10
C GLY A 63 -25.84 -2.91 -0.91
N LEU A 64 -25.38 -3.27 0.28
CA LEU A 64 -25.56 -2.45 1.48
C LEU A 64 -24.73 -1.15 1.41
N SER A 65 -23.53 -1.20 0.84
CA SER A 65 -22.71 -0.01 0.62
C SER A 65 -23.41 0.98 -0.30
N PHE A 66 -24.02 0.51 -1.39
CA PHE A 66 -24.81 1.35 -2.27
C PHE A 66 -26.06 1.89 -1.57
N LEU A 67 -26.77 1.06 -0.82
CA LEU A 67 -28.00 1.44 -0.12
C LEU A 67 -27.77 2.57 0.89
N PHE A 68 -26.71 2.47 1.70
CA PHE A 68 -26.48 3.42 2.79
C PHE A 68 -25.46 4.52 2.48
N GLY A 69 -24.50 4.26 1.57
CA GLY A 69 -23.42 5.19 1.22
C GLY A 69 -23.52 5.75 -0.21
N GLY A 70 -24.47 5.28 -1.01
CA GLY A 70 -24.68 5.72 -2.39
C GLY A 70 -23.58 5.27 -3.37
N LEU A 71 -23.58 5.88 -4.55
CA LEU A 71 -22.64 5.55 -5.64
C LEU A 71 -21.17 5.79 -5.25
N LEU A 72 -20.90 6.80 -4.43
CA LEU A 72 -19.55 7.17 -4.01
C LEU A 72 -18.93 6.17 -3.01
N ALA A 73 -19.74 5.40 -2.28
CA ALA A 73 -19.23 4.38 -1.36
C ALA A 73 -18.78 3.09 -2.07
N LEU A 74 -19.28 2.84 -3.29
CA LEU A 74 -19.03 1.60 -4.02
C LEU A 74 -17.55 1.34 -4.34
N PRO A 75 -16.74 2.31 -4.81
CA PRO A 75 -15.33 2.08 -5.09
C PRO A 75 -14.54 1.63 -3.85
N VAL A 76 -14.77 2.30 -2.72
CA VAL A 76 -14.12 1.98 -1.44
C VAL A 76 -14.58 0.60 -0.94
N ALA A 77 -15.89 0.35 -0.94
CA ALA A 77 -16.45 -0.93 -0.53
C ALA A 77 -15.94 -2.09 -1.40
N PHE A 78 -15.91 -1.91 -2.72
CA PHE A 78 -15.38 -2.88 -3.67
C PHE A 78 -13.92 -3.19 -3.42
N MET A 79 -13.08 -2.15 -3.28
CA MET A 79 -11.66 -2.31 -3.00
C MET A 79 -11.43 -3.10 -1.71
N VAL A 80 -12.11 -2.73 -0.62
CA VAL A 80 -11.89 -3.34 0.69
C VAL A 80 -12.52 -4.73 0.80
N ALA A 81 -13.74 -4.92 0.30
CA ALA A 81 -14.43 -6.20 0.37
C ALA A 81 -13.75 -7.29 -0.47
N THR A 82 -13.34 -6.98 -1.71
CA THR A 82 -12.59 -7.92 -2.56
C THR A 82 -11.25 -8.30 -1.92
N THR A 83 -10.51 -7.31 -1.39
CA THR A 83 -9.24 -7.55 -0.69
C THR A 83 -9.44 -8.41 0.56
N GLY A 84 -10.50 -8.14 1.34
CA GLY A 84 -10.85 -8.93 2.51
C GLY A 84 -11.19 -10.38 2.17
N VAL A 85 -11.95 -10.62 1.08
CA VAL A 85 -12.24 -11.98 0.58
C VAL A 85 -10.96 -12.68 0.14
N VAL A 86 -10.06 -12.02 -0.61
CA VAL A 86 -8.79 -12.62 -1.06
C VAL A 86 -7.90 -13.00 0.13
N ILE A 87 -7.72 -12.08 1.09
CA ILE A 87 -6.94 -12.36 2.31
C ILE A 87 -7.55 -13.54 3.07
N GLY A 88 -8.86 -13.52 3.32
CA GLY A 88 -9.55 -14.60 4.04
C GLY A 88 -9.45 -15.94 3.32
N TRP A 89 -9.62 -15.97 2.00
CA TRP A 89 -9.44 -17.17 1.19
C TRP A 89 -8.00 -17.70 1.28
N CYS A 90 -6.98 -16.83 1.19
CA CYS A 90 -5.59 -17.23 1.36
C CYS A 90 -5.31 -17.83 2.74
N VAL A 91 -5.90 -17.27 3.81
CA VAL A 91 -5.82 -17.83 5.17
C VAL A 91 -6.45 -19.22 5.19
N LYS A 92 -7.66 -19.38 4.64
CA LYS A 92 -8.34 -20.68 4.57
C LYS A 92 -7.54 -21.74 3.82
N ALA A 93 -6.92 -21.34 2.71
CA ALA A 93 -6.14 -22.22 1.85
C ALA A 93 -4.71 -22.46 2.38
N ASN A 94 -4.38 -21.98 3.59
CA ASN A 94 -3.04 -22.09 4.20
C ASN A 94 -1.91 -21.62 3.27
N VAL A 95 -2.18 -20.57 2.49
CA VAL A 95 -1.20 -19.99 1.58
C VAL A 95 -0.06 -19.38 2.40
N ASP A 96 1.18 -19.55 1.94
CA ASP A 96 2.32 -18.96 2.63
C ASP A 96 2.22 -17.43 2.67
N LYS A 97 2.82 -16.84 3.71
CA LYS A 97 2.73 -15.41 3.98
C LYS A 97 3.16 -14.50 2.83
N MET A 98 4.15 -14.91 2.02
CA MET A 98 4.65 -14.08 0.91
C MET A 98 3.63 -14.10 -0.22
N ARG A 99 3.11 -15.28 -0.57
CA ARG A 99 2.04 -15.40 -1.57
C ARG A 99 0.75 -14.71 -1.12
N LEU A 100 0.39 -14.78 0.16
CA LEU A 100 -0.75 -14.05 0.71
C LEU A 100 -0.56 -12.54 0.57
N PHE A 101 0.62 -12.02 0.96
CA PHE A 101 0.93 -10.60 0.84
C PHE A 101 0.92 -10.12 -0.61
N MET A 102 1.49 -10.91 -1.53
CA MET A 102 1.45 -10.62 -2.97
C MET A 102 0.02 -10.64 -3.52
N ALA A 103 -0.80 -11.62 -3.13
CA ALA A 103 -2.20 -11.70 -3.55
C ALA A 103 -2.99 -10.48 -3.08
N ALA A 104 -2.87 -10.10 -1.79
CA ALA A 104 -3.51 -8.90 -1.25
C ALA A 104 -3.06 -7.62 -1.96
N SER A 105 -1.75 -7.47 -2.18
CA SER A 105 -1.19 -6.30 -2.88
C SER A 105 -1.67 -6.24 -4.33
N LEU A 106 -1.68 -7.37 -5.04
CA LEU A 106 -2.12 -7.44 -6.44
C LEU A 106 -3.62 -7.12 -6.57
N THR A 107 -4.46 -7.65 -5.66
CA THR A 107 -5.88 -7.30 -5.60
C THR A 107 -6.07 -5.80 -5.41
N LEU A 108 -5.32 -5.17 -4.50
CA LEU A 108 -5.36 -3.73 -4.30
C LEU A 108 -4.90 -2.94 -5.54
N VAL A 109 -3.83 -3.36 -6.22
CA VAL A 109 -3.38 -2.70 -7.46
C VAL A 109 -4.49 -2.75 -8.50
N ILE A 110 -5.08 -3.93 -8.72
CA ILE A 110 -6.18 -4.11 -9.67
C ILE A 110 -7.35 -3.20 -9.29
N ASN A 111 -7.72 -3.15 -8.01
CA ASN A 111 -8.83 -2.33 -7.53
C ASN A 111 -8.56 -0.83 -7.69
N ILE A 112 -7.35 -0.35 -7.38
CA ILE A 112 -7.00 1.07 -7.54
C ILE A 112 -7.00 1.46 -9.02
N VAL A 113 -6.40 0.64 -9.88
CA VAL A 113 -6.39 0.89 -11.33
C VAL A 113 -7.81 0.86 -11.90
N LEU A 114 -8.62 -0.14 -11.53
CA LEU A 114 -10.02 -0.24 -11.94
C LEU A 114 -10.80 0.98 -11.45
N GLY A 115 -10.64 1.37 -10.18
CA GLY A 115 -11.31 2.52 -9.60
C GLY A 115 -10.96 3.82 -10.31
N TYR A 116 -9.69 4.01 -10.66
CA TYR A 116 -9.21 5.17 -11.42
C TYR A 116 -9.78 5.20 -12.86
N VAL A 117 -9.78 4.07 -13.56
CA VAL A 117 -10.37 3.97 -14.91
C VAL A 117 -11.87 4.22 -14.87
N VAL A 118 -12.57 3.66 -13.87
CA VAL A 118 -14.01 3.85 -13.70
C VAL A 118 -14.35 5.31 -13.38
N SER A 119 -13.57 6.00 -12.56
CA SER A 119 -13.83 7.41 -12.25
C SER A 119 -13.78 8.28 -13.51
N ILE A 120 -12.80 8.03 -14.39
CA ILE A 120 -12.65 8.78 -15.64
C ILE A 120 -13.79 8.44 -16.62
N LEU A 121 -14.01 7.14 -16.90
CA LEU A 121 -14.92 6.72 -17.97
C LEU A 121 -16.40 6.86 -17.63
N PHE A 122 -16.78 6.62 -16.36
CA PHE A 122 -18.18 6.57 -15.95
C PHE A 122 -18.61 7.79 -15.16
N LEU A 123 -17.72 8.37 -14.34
CA LEU A 123 -18.06 9.56 -13.56
C LEU A 123 -17.63 10.86 -14.25
N GLY A 124 -16.79 10.78 -15.30
CA GLY A 124 -16.22 11.96 -15.95
C GLY A 124 -15.25 12.73 -15.06
N VAL A 125 -14.76 12.11 -13.99
CA VAL A 125 -13.90 12.74 -12.98
C VAL A 125 -12.51 12.12 -13.05
N ASN A 126 -11.50 12.97 -13.29
CA ASN A 126 -10.11 12.56 -13.18
C ASN A 126 -9.59 13.00 -11.81
N ILE A 127 -9.82 12.15 -10.81
CA ILE A 127 -9.54 12.45 -9.40
C ILE A 127 -8.10 12.94 -9.19
N ILE A 128 -7.13 12.36 -9.92
CA ILE A 128 -5.72 12.73 -9.80
C ILE A 128 -5.48 14.09 -10.44
N GLU A 129 -5.93 14.30 -11.67
CA GLU A 129 -5.74 15.57 -12.38
C GLU A 129 -6.46 16.73 -11.68
N ASP A 130 -7.68 16.49 -11.19
CA ASP A 130 -8.46 17.47 -10.45
C ASP A 130 -7.76 17.83 -9.13
N SER A 131 -7.24 16.84 -8.39
CA SER A 131 -6.45 17.09 -7.18
C SER A 131 -5.17 17.89 -7.44
N LEU A 132 -4.49 17.61 -8.56
CA LEU A 132 -3.27 18.33 -8.96
C LEU A 132 -3.58 19.78 -9.36
N LYS A 133 -4.68 20.00 -10.09
CA LYS A 133 -5.17 21.34 -10.44
C LYS A 133 -5.57 22.15 -9.20
N GLU A 134 -6.30 21.54 -8.28
CA GLU A 134 -6.66 22.17 -7.01
C GLU A 134 -5.42 22.53 -6.17
N SER A 135 -4.45 21.61 -6.10
CA SER A 135 -3.17 21.87 -5.41
C SER A 135 -2.40 23.02 -6.05
N LYS A 136 -2.38 23.09 -7.39
CA LYS A 136 -1.79 24.22 -8.12
C LYS A 136 -2.55 25.51 -7.80
N ALA A 137 -3.88 25.52 -7.90
CA ALA A 137 -4.69 26.70 -7.63
C ALA A 137 -4.52 27.23 -6.18
N ALA A 138 -4.46 26.33 -5.20
CA ALA A 138 -4.19 26.67 -3.80
C ALA A 138 -2.81 27.31 -3.59
N TYR A 139 -1.81 26.88 -4.37
CA TYR A 139 -0.50 27.50 -4.35
C TYR A 139 -0.55 28.94 -4.90
N TYR A 140 -1.21 29.17 -6.04
CA TYR A 140 -1.33 30.52 -6.60
C TYR A 140 -2.13 31.47 -5.70
N SER A 141 -3.23 31.00 -5.12
CA SER A 141 -4.08 31.82 -4.25
C SER A 141 -3.38 32.25 -2.97
N LEU A 142 -2.45 31.44 -2.44
CA LEU A 142 -1.60 31.80 -1.30
C LEU A 142 -0.77 33.05 -1.61
N PHE A 143 -0.12 33.11 -2.77
CA PHE A 143 0.73 34.23 -3.18
C PHE A 143 -0.09 35.48 -3.50
N GLU A 144 -1.22 35.30 -4.18
CA GLU A 144 -2.16 36.39 -4.43
C GLU A 144 -2.66 37.03 -3.13
N THR A 145 -2.98 36.21 -2.11
CA THR A 145 -3.39 36.70 -0.78
C THR A 145 -2.27 37.49 -0.08
N LEU A 146 -1.01 37.17 -0.35
CA LEU A 146 0.15 37.88 0.17
C LEU A 146 0.51 39.14 -0.65
N GLY A 147 -0.25 39.44 -1.73
CA GLY A 147 0.02 40.55 -2.65
C GLY A 147 1.32 40.37 -3.44
N GLN A 148 1.76 39.12 -3.62
CA GLN A 148 3.00 38.78 -4.31
C GLN A 148 2.71 37.94 -5.55
N GLU A 149 3.52 38.09 -6.59
CA GLU A 149 3.53 37.12 -7.67
C GLU A 149 4.28 35.85 -7.22
N PRO A 150 3.80 34.65 -7.59
CA PRO A 150 4.54 33.42 -7.35
C PRO A 150 5.91 33.46 -8.02
N ASP A 151 6.96 33.06 -7.31
CA ASP A 151 8.29 32.93 -7.90
C ASP A 151 8.25 31.94 -9.08
N LYS A 152 8.66 32.40 -10.26
CA LYS A 152 8.73 31.59 -11.49
C LYS A 152 9.53 30.30 -11.29
N LYS A 153 10.62 30.34 -10.53
CA LYS A 153 11.43 29.12 -10.27
C LYS A 153 10.65 28.08 -9.47
N LEU A 154 9.83 28.53 -8.52
CA LEU A 154 8.99 27.63 -7.73
C LEU A 154 7.84 27.08 -8.58
N VAL A 155 7.24 27.90 -9.43
CA VAL A 155 6.21 27.45 -10.39
C VAL A 155 6.76 26.38 -11.33
N ASP A 156 7.92 26.60 -11.94
CA ASP A 156 8.56 25.62 -12.83
C ASP A 156 8.87 24.30 -12.10
N SER A 157 9.28 24.40 -10.83
CA SER A 157 9.52 23.23 -9.97
C SER A 157 8.22 22.47 -9.64
N LEU A 158 7.10 23.17 -9.46
CA LEU A 158 5.79 22.55 -9.25
C LEU A 158 5.33 21.81 -10.51
N GLU A 159 5.47 22.43 -11.68
CA GLU A 159 5.12 21.79 -12.96
C GLU A 159 5.97 20.54 -13.23
N THR A 160 7.28 20.63 -12.98
CA THR A 160 8.18 19.47 -13.07
C THR A 160 7.78 18.34 -12.10
N SER A 161 7.26 18.68 -10.92
CA SER A 161 6.80 17.70 -9.94
C SER A 161 5.49 17.03 -10.37
N ILE A 162 4.58 17.79 -10.99
CA ILE A 162 3.34 17.26 -11.58
C ILE A 162 3.67 16.27 -12.70
N ASP A 163 4.57 16.62 -13.62
CA ASP A 163 5.01 15.73 -14.69
C ASP A 163 5.63 14.43 -14.14
N LEU A 164 6.39 14.55 -13.05
CA LEU A 164 6.98 13.40 -12.38
C LEU A 164 5.91 12.51 -11.72
N ILE A 165 4.87 13.10 -11.12
CA ILE A 165 3.72 12.35 -10.60
C ILE A 165 3.03 11.57 -11.70
N HIS A 166 2.74 12.20 -12.85
CA HIS A 166 2.14 11.52 -14.01
C HIS A 166 3.03 10.36 -14.48
N THR A 167 4.35 10.60 -14.58
CA THR A 167 5.32 9.57 -14.97
C THR A 167 5.31 8.40 -13.97
N LEU A 168 5.28 8.68 -12.67
CA LEU A 168 5.38 7.69 -11.59
C LEU A 168 4.05 7.10 -11.15
N MET A 169 2.93 7.45 -11.78
CA MET A 169 1.62 6.90 -11.44
C MET A 169 1.60 5.37 -11.25
N PRO A 170 2.20 4.56 -12.16
CA PRO A 170 2.25 3.12 -11.96
C PRO A 170 2.96 2.72 -10.66
N THR A 171 4.12 3.32 -10.37
CA THR A 171 4.87 3.08 -9.13
C THR A 171 4.10 3.51 -7.90
N LEU A 172 3.38 4.64 -7.96
CA LEU A 172 2.56 5.14 -6.86
C LEU A 172 1.40 4.18 -6.56
N PHE A 173 0.69 3.68 -7.57
CA PHE A 173 -0.39 2.70 -7.38
C PHE A 173 0.10 1.39 -6.76
N VAL A 174 1.23 0.88 -7.23
CA VAL A 174 1.89 -0.30 -6.63
C VAL A 174 2.31 -0.01 -5.19
N GLY A 175 2.98 1.13 -4.95
CA GLY A 175 3.46 1.52 -3.64
C GLY A 175 2.34 1.63 -2.61
N ILE A 176 1.27 2.36 -2.93
CA ILE A 176 0.09 2.52 -2.06
C ILE A 176 -0.55 1.17 -1.79
N SER A 177 -0.69 0.31 -2.79
CA SER A 177 -1.29 -1.02 -2.66
C SER A 177 -0.50 -1.94 -1.74
N VAL A 178 0.83 -1.96 -1.87
CA VAL A 178 1.74 -2.74 -1.02
C VAL A 178 1.68 -2.26 0.43
N VAL A 179 1.66 -0.95 0.65
CA VAL A 179 1.54 -0.35 1.99
C VAL A 179 0.16 -0.68 2.60
N LEU A 180 -0.93 -0.50 1.85
CA LEU A 180 -2.28 -0.82 2.31
C LEU A 180 -2.44 -2.31 2.64
N ALA A 181 -1.93 -3.21 1.79
CA ALA A 181 -1.93 -4.65 2.06
C ALA A 181 -1.21 -4.96 3.38
N LEU A 182 -0.05 -4.34 3.60
CA LEU A 182 0.73 -4.53 4.82
C LEU A 182 -0.05 -4.05 6.04
N VAL A 183 -0.63 -2.84 5.98
CA VAL A 183 -1.39 -2.24 7.08
C VAL A 183 -2.64 -3.07 7.39
N PHE A 184 -3.39 -3.50 6.37
CA PHE A 184 -4.55 -4.39 6.55
C PHE A 184 -4.14 -5.69 7.25
N ILE A 185 -3.05 -6.34 6.82
CA ILE A 185 -2.59 -7.58 7.47
C ILE A 185 -2.16 -7.30 8.92
N LEU A 186 -1.35 -6.25 9.15
CA LEU A 186 -0.83 -5.91 10.48
C LEU A 186 -1.93 -5.57 11.49
N ILE A 187 -3.03 -4.96 11.05
CA ILE A 187 -4.16 -4.62 11.92
C ILE A 187 -5.12 -5.79 12.10
N ASN A 188 -5.47 -6.49 11.02
CA ASN A 188 -6.52 -7.51 11.06
C ASN A 188 -6.04 -8.86 11.60
N PHE A 189 -4.78 -9.26 11.37
CA PHE A 189 -4.27 -10.56 11.83
C PHE A 189 -4.21 -10.68 13.36
N PRO A 190 -3.79 -9.67 14.13
CA PRO A 190 -3.89 -9.71 15.59
C PRO A 190 -5.33 -9.88 16.09
N ILE A 191 -6.30 -9.23 15.45
CA ILE A 191 -7.72 -9.36 15.80
C ILE A 191 -8.20 -10.79 15.48
N MET A 192 -7.85 -11.32 14.32
CA MET A 192 -8.14 -12.71 13.95
C MET A 192 -7.58 -13.72 14.95
N LYS A 193 -6.32 -13.55 15.39
CA LYS A 193 -5.71 -14.42 16.41
C LYS A 193 -6.47 -14.39 17.73
N ARG A 194 -6.90 -13.20 18.17
CA ARG A 194 -7.72 -13.03 19.38
C ARG A 194 -9.08 -13.72 19.27
N LEU A 195 -9.61 -13.83 18.05
CA LEU A 195 -10.85 -14.56 17.75
C LEU A 195 -10.63 -16.06 17.49
N GLY A 196 -9.45 -16.60 17.82
CA GLY A 196 -9.13 -18.02 17.71
C GLY A 196 -8.88 -18.50 16.28
N ARG A 197 -8.54 -17.60 15.34
CA ARG A 197 -8.16 -17.97 13.96
C ARG A 197 -6.65 -18.09 13.83
N GLU A 198 -6.19 -19.19 13.24
CA GLU A 198 -4.81 -19.33 12.81
C GLU A 198 -4.55 -18.45 11.59
N VAL A 199 -3.45 -17.69 11.62
CA VAL A 199 -3.04 -16.81 10.52
C VAL A 199 -1.53 -16.93 10.31
N PRO A 200 -1.04 -16.77 9.07
CA PRO A 200 0.39 -16.84 8.78
C PRO A 200 1.21 -15.84 9.61
N VAL A 201 2.34 -16.30 10.16
CA VAL A 201 3.23 -15.47 10.99
C VAL A 201 4.33 -14.83 10.13
N PHE A 202 4.29 -13.51 10.01
CA PHE A 202 5.33 -12.73 9.37
C PHE A 202 6.60 -12.70 10.21
N LYS A 203 7.76 -12.80 9.56
CA LYS A 203 9.04 -12.60 10.25
C LYS A 203 9.13 -11.14 10.69
N PRO A 204 9.76 -10.85 11.85
CA PRO A 204 10.06 -9.49 12.26
C PRO A 204 10.73 -8.71 11.12
N PHE A 205 10.40 -7.43 10.97
CA PHE A 205 10.92 -6.58 9.88
C PHE A 205 12.46 -6.55 9.81
N ARG A 206 13.15 -6.66 10.96
CA ARG A 206 14.61 -6.78 11.08
C ARG A 206 15.22 -8.02 10.40
N GLU A 207 14.42 -9.02 10.07
CA GLU A 207 14.85 -10.25 9.40
C GLU A 207 14.54 -10.25 7.91
N TRP A 208 13.89 -9.20 7.40
CA TRP A 208 13.57 -9.11 5.99
C TRP A 208 14.87 -8.94 5.20
N LYS A 209 15.09 -9.82 4.23
CA LYS A 209 16.23 -9.77 3.33
C LYS A 209 15.74 -10.02 1.91
N LEU A 210 15.98 -9.06 1.03
CA LEU A 210 15.72 -9.19 -0.38
C LEU A 210 16.69 -10.18 -1.04
N PRO A 211 16.31 -10.86 -2.13
CA PRO A 211 17.23 -11.68 -2.90
C PRO A 211 18.29 -10.82 -3.58
N LYS A 212 19.53 -11.33 -3.67
CA LYS A 212 20.68 -10.61 -4.26
C LYS A 212 20.45 -10.21 -5.73
N SER A 213 19.56 -10.89 -6.45
CA SER A 213 19.17 -10.52 -7.81
C SER A 213 18.61 -9.10 -7.91
N ILE A 214 17.90 -8.61 -6.88
CA ILE A 214 17.32 -7.25 -6.89
C ILE A 214 18.42 -6.18 -6.91
N LEU A 215 19.55 -6.42 -6.25
CA LEU A 215 20.72 -5.54 -6.35
C LEU A 215 21.22 -5.45 -7.80
N TRP A 216 21.33 -6.59 -8.49
CA TRP A 216 21.80 -6.61 -9.87
C TRP A 216 20.80 -5.95 -10.82
N TYR A 217 19.51 -6.19 -10.66
CA TYR A 217 18.49 -5.46 -11.41
C TYR A 217 18.60 -3.95 -11.17
N TYR A 218 18.79 -3.51 -9.93
CA TYR A 218 18.99 -2.10 -9.61
C TYR A 218 20.21 -1.50 -10.33
N LEU A 219 21.36 -2.17 -10.26
CA LEU A 219 22.60 -1.69 -10.90
C LEU A 219 22.46 -1.64 -12.42
N ILE A 220 21.89 -2.68 -13.04
CA ILE A 220 21.67 -2.74 -14.49
C ILE A 220 20.71 -1.63 -14.92
N THR A 221 19.56 -1.47 -14.24
CA THR A 221 18.59 -0.40 -14.56
C THR A 221 19.21 0.98 -14.40
N LEU A 222 20.04 1.19 -13.37
CA LEU A 222 20.75 2.45 -13.18
C LEU A 222 21.70 2.74 -14.34
N VAL A 223 22.52 1.76 -14.76
CA VAL A 223 23.43 1.91 -15.90
C VAL A 223 22.65 2.15 -17.20
N LEU A 224 21.57 1.41 -17.45
CA LEU A 224 20.70 1.61 -18.60
C LEU A 224 20.09 3.02 -18.63
N SER A 225 19.70 3.57 -17.47
CA SER A 225 19.18 4.94 -17.39
C SER A 225 20.19 6.01 -17.77
N MET A 226 21.48 5.77 -17.52
CA MET A 226 22.55 6.70 -17.86
C MET A 226 22.98 6.61 -19.33
N ILE A 227 22.91 5.41 -19.92
CA ILE A 227 23.33 5.15 -21.31
C ILE A 227 22.21 5.49 -22.29
N LEU A 228 20.98 5.01 -22.05
CA LEU A 228 19.89 5.13 -23.00
C LEU A 228 19.32 6.56 -23.08
N GLN A 229 19.32 7.28 -21.96
CA GLN A 229 18.77 8.64 -21.82
C GLN A 229 17.48 8.85 -22.64
N PRO A 230 16.44 8.01 -22.44
CA PRO A 230 15.24 8.08 -23.26
C PRO A 230 14.55 9.44 -23.10
N GLU A 231 14.03 9.97 -24.20
CA GLU A 231 13.34 11.25 -24.21
C GLU A 231 12.10 11.23 -23.30
N LYS A 232 11.88 12.33 -22.57
CA LYS A 232 10.70 12.50 -21.72
C LYS A 232 9.42 12.36 -22.58
N GLY A 233 8.41 11.72 -22.02
CA GLY A 233 7.14 11.44 -22.72
C GLY A 233 7.13 10.15 -23.54
N THR A 234 8.28 9.51 -23.76
CA THR A 234 8.32 8.19 -24.40
C THR A 234 7.94 7.08 -23.42
N TYR A 235 7.37 5.98 -23.94
CA TYR A 235 7.09 4.78 -23.14
C TYR A 235 8.37 4.23 -22.47
N ALA A 236 9.50 4.26 -23.19
CA ALA A 236 10.79 3.81 -22.67
C ALA A 236 11.23 4.60 -21.44
N TYR A 237 11.07 5.94 -21.47
CA TYR A 237 11.35 6.79 -20.31
C TYR A 237 10.47 6.42 -19.12
N THR A 238 9.14 6.35 -19.32
CA THR A 238 8.20 6.01 -18.26
C THR A 238 8.49 4.64 -17.65
N ALA A 239 8.68 3.61 -18.46
CA ALA A 239 8.97 2.26 -17.99
C ALA A 239 10.29 2.22 -17.18
N LEU A 240 11.35 2.81 -17.72
CA LEU A 240 12.67 2.81 -17.09
C LEU A 240 12.67 3.53 -15.74
N ILE A 241 12.04 4.71 -15.68
CA ILE A 241 11.92 5.50 -14.46
C ILE A 241 11.08 4.76 -13.41
N ASN A 242 9.93 4.18 -13.76
CA ASN A 242 9.12 3.42 -12.80
C ASN A 242 9.88 2.22 -12.23
N VAL A 243 10.52 1.42 -13.08
CA VAL A 243 11.34 0.27 -12.62
C VAL A 243 12.45 0.74 -11.68
N LEU A 244 13.13 1.83 -12.04
CA LEU A 244 14.19 2.41 -11.22
C LEU A 244 13.67 2.84 -9.84
N TYR A 245 12.53 3.54 -9.77
CA TYR A 245 11.94 3.99 -8.49
C TYR A 245 11.46 2.83 -7.61
N VAL A 246 10.89 1.78 -8.20
CA VAL A 246 10.54 0.54 -7.46
C VAL A 246 11.80 -0.08 -6.85
N LEU A 247 12.86 -0.25 -7.65
CA LEU A 247 14.12 -0.84 -7.18
C LEU A 247 14.80 0.02 -6.12
N GLN A 248 14.77 1.35 -6.26
CA GLN A 248 15.26 2.28 -5.24
C GLN A 248 14.49 2.14 -3.92
N THR A 249 13.16 2.01 -3.99
CA THR A 249 12.31 1.81 -2.81
C THR A 249 12.62 0.49 -2.13
N LEU A 250 12.79 -0.59 -2.89
CA LEU A 250 13.19 -1.89 -2.36
C LEU A 250 14.56 -1.84 -1.66
N MET A 251 15.54 -1.14 -2.24
CA MET A 251 16.84 -0.92 -1.59
C MET A 251 16.71 -0.10 -0.30
N ALA A 252 15.84 0.92 -0.26
CA ALA A 252 15.57 1.67 0.96
C ALA A 252 14.91 0.80 2.04
N VAL A 253 13.95 -0.05 1.68
CA VAL A 253 13.33 -1.02 2.61
C VAL A 253 14.37 -2.01 3.16
N GLN A 254 15.29 -2.50 2.31
CA GLN A 254 16.40 -3.35 2.74
C GLN A 254 17.31 -2.62 3.74
N GLY A 255 17.66 -1.36 3.46
CA GLY A 255 18.47 -0.52 4.34
C GLY A 255 17.79 -0.26 5.69
N LEU A 256 16.49 0.05 5.70
CA LEU A 256 15.73 0.23 6.93
C LEU A 256 15.64 -1.08 7.73
N SER A 257 15.42 -2.21 7.06
CA SER A 257 15.46 -3.53 7.70
C SER A 257 16.83 -3.81 8.33
N PHE A 258 17.91 -3.41 7.68
CA PHE A 258 19.27 -3.52 8.22
C PHE A 258 19.48 -2.64 9.45
N LEU A 259 18.98 -1.39 9.45
CA LEU A 259 19.03 -0.52 10.63
C LEU A 259 18.30 -1.14 11.84
N TYR A 260 17.13 -1.75 11.59
CA TYR A 260 16.39 -2.50 12.62
C TYR A 260 17.15 -3.73 13.12
N PHE A 261 17.83 -4.44 12.23
CA PHE A 261 18.72 -5.55 12.59
C PHE A 261 19.87 -5.08 13.48
N PHE A 262 20.54 -3.99 13.09
CA PHE A 262 21.67 -3.43 13.82
C PHE A 262 21.26 -2.92 15.20
N ALA A 263 20.14 -2.21 15.28
CA ALA A 263 19.55 -1.75 16.54
C ALA A 263 19.24 -2.92 17.48
N HIS A 264 18.71 -4.02 16.94
CA HIS A 264 18.47 -5.23 17.72
C HIS A 264 19.76 -5.88 18.21
N LEU A 265 20.78 -6.00 17.35
CA LEU A 265 22.09 -6.53 17.72
C LEU A 265 22.73 -5.73 18.87
N LYS A 266 22.49 -4.41 18.90
CA LYS A 266 22.97 -3.50 19.95
C LYS A 266 22.05 -3.39 21.17
N GLY A 267 20.92 -4.10 21.19
CA GLY A 267 19.97 -4.04 22.31
C GLY A 267 19.25 -2.69 22.47
N TRP A 268 19.10 -1.92 21.40
CA TRP A 268 18.45 -0.61 21.46
C TRP A 268 16.95 -0.69 21.80
N SER A 269 16.45 0.32 22.51
CA SER A 269 15.06 0.39 22.96
C SER A 269 14.08 0.63 21.80
N LYS A 270 12.80 0.34 22.03
CA LYS A 270 11.73 0.58 21.04
C LYS A 270 11.62 2.07 20.64
N GLY A 271 11.91 3.00 21.55
CA GLY A 271 11.90 4.44 21.26
C GLY A 271 12.96 4.83 20.23
N ILE A 272 14.15 4.22 20.29
CA ILE A 272 15.22 4.44 19.32
C ILE A 272 14.80 3.92 17.94
N LEU A 273 14.07 2.79 17.85
CA LEU A 273 13.56 2.28 16.57
C LEU A 273 12.57 3.24 15.91
N VAL A 274 11.69 3.89 16.70
CA VAL A 274 10.78 4.92 16.19
C VAL A 274 11.57 6.11 15.65
N LEU A 275 12.57 6.58 16.41
CA LEU A 275 13.43 7.68 15.98
C LEU A 275 14.19 7.35 14.69
N ILE A 276 14.76 6.15 14.59
CA ILE A 276 15.42 5.65 13.36
C ILE A 276 14.45 5.70 12.19
N THR A 277 13.20 5.29 12.38
CA THR A 277 12.19 5.30 11.31
C THR A 277 11.89 6.71 10.84
N ILE A 278 11.69 7.65 11.77
CA ILE A 278 11.42 9.06 11.46
C ILE A 278 12.61 9.70 10.74
N ILE A 279 13.83 9.51 11.25
CA ILE A 279 15.07 10.07 10.67
C ILE A 279 15.41 9.42 9.33
N SER A 280 15.01 8.17 9.11
CA SER A 280 15.24 7.48 7.83
C SER A 280 14.46 8.10 6.67
N ILE A 281 13.34 8.79 6.92
CA ILE A 281 12.52 9.43 5.87
C ILE A 281 13.28 10.55 5.15
N PRO A 282 13.81 11.60 5.82
CA PRO A 282 14.60 12.61 5.14
C PRO A 282 15.94 12.06 4.62
N LEU A 283 16.44 10.97 5.21
CA LEU A 283 17.71 10.35 4.83
C LEU A 283 17.54 9.13 3.92
N LEU A 284 16.42 9.01 3.18
CA LEU A 284 16.11 7.85 2.34
C LEU A 284 17.23 7.49 1.36
N TYR A 285 17.93 8.49 0.83
CA TYR A 285 19.09 8.29 -0.04
C TYR A 285 20.22 7.52 0.68
N LEU A 286 20.55 7.88 1.92
CA LEU A 286 21.56 7.20 2.74
C LEU A 286 21.09 5.81 3.15
N VAL A 287 19.82 5.68 3.53
CA VAL A 287 19.22 4.39 3.87
C VAL A 287 19.27 3.44 2.67
N ARG A 288 19.02 3.95 1.46
CA ARG A 288 19.16 3.18 0.22
C ARG A 288 20.59 2.68 0.00
N ILE A 289 21.59 3.53 0.20
CA ILE A 289 23.00 3.13 0.13
C ILE A 289 23.30 2.03 1.15
N LEU A 290 22.82 2.15 2.39
CA LEU A 290 22.97 1.09 3.39
C LEU A 290 22.35 -0.23 2.94
N GLY A 291 21.19 -0.19 2.29
CA GLY A 291 20.54 -1.38 1.73
C GLY A 291 21.37 -2.05 0.63
N ILE A 292 21.98 -1.27 -0.25
CA ILE A 292 22.91 -1.75 -1.29
C ILE A 292 24.11 -2.43 -0.65
N ILE A 293 24.73 -1.79 0.35
CA ILE A 293 25.91 -2.34 1.02
C ILE A 293 25.54 -3.62 1.80
N ASP A 294 24.42 -3.64 2.53
CA ASP A 294 23.96 -4.82 3.25
C ASP A 294 23.77 -6.03 2.31
N LEU A 295 23.09 -5.80 1.19
CA LEU A 295 22.79 -6.87 0.24
C LEU A 295 24.01 -7.32 -0.57
N GLY A 296 24.88 -6.38 -0.96
CA GLY A 296 26.07 -6.64 -1.76
C GLY A 296 27.20 -7.31 -0.99
N PHE A 297 27.42 -6.91 0.27
CA PHE A 297 28.54 -7.40 1.08
C PHE A 297 28.12 -8.40 2.18
N ASP A 298 26.84 -8.74 2.26
CA ASP A 298 26.25 -9.58 3.31
C ASP A 298 26.60 -9.08 4.73
N LEU A 299 26.40 -7.77 4.97
CA LEU A 299 26.81 -7.12 6.23
C LEU A 299 26.25 -7.83 7.47
N ARG A 300 24.98 -8.25 7.45
CA ARG A 300 24.35 -8.98 8.57
C ARG A 300 25.16 -10.23 8.98
N GLN A 301 25.61 -11.02 8.01
CA GLN A 301 26.37 -12.25 8.30
C GLN A 301 27.75 -11.93 8.89
N ARG A 302 28.40 -10.87 8.41
CA ARG A 302 29.71 -10.43 8.92
C ARG A 302 29.62 -9.92 10.36
N LEU A 303 28.55 -9.20 10.70
CA LEU A 303 28.34 -8.67 12.04
C LEU A 303 27.99 -9.77 13.05
N GLN A 304 27.22 -10.79 12.65
CA GLN A 304 26.92 -11.93 13.52
C GLN A 304 28.13 -12.81 13.82
N ARG A 305 29.13 -12.86 12.93
CA ARG A 305 30.37 -13.61 13.17
C ARG A 305 31.35 -12.92 14.13
N LYS A 306 31.17 -11.61 14.37
CA LYS A 306 32.04 -10.79 15.23
C LYS A 306 31.43 -10.48 16.60
N SER A 307 30.17 -10.84 16.82
CA SER A 307 29.44 -10.68 18.07
C SER A 307 29.33 -12.01 18.79
#